data_AF-A0A954B4E4-F1
#
_entry.id   AF-A0A954B4E4-F1
#
_cell.length_a   1.000
_cell.length_b   1.000
_cell.length_c   1.000
_cell.angle_alpha   90.00
_cell.angle_beta   90.00
_cell.angle_gamma   90.00
#
_symmetry.space_group_name_H-M   'P 1'
#
loop_
_entity.id
_entity.type
_entity.pdbx_description
1 polymer ?
#
loop_
_entity_poly.entity_id
_entity_poly.type
_entity_poly.pdbx_seq_one_letter_code
_entity_poly.pdbx_strand_id
1 'polypeptide(L)'
;MSGFLTGFLDELSERRRRLRKSLGDRGQALASFAILAGLMLGSLGLYLKPWMIGVAPWGFAVPAVFVIGYLLIEWRRQADQARAGDSEALIARYDWTARFFSLACALAGAAAFVIAFSSEPPAPQIEEWTPPESAVSVDISP
;
A
#
# COMPACT_ATOMS: atom_id res chain seq x y z
N MET A 1 -15.30 4.50 22.86
CA MET A 1 -14.74 3.93 21.61
C MET A 1 -15.73 3.03 20.87
N SER A 2 -16.69 2.37 21.54
CA SER A 2 -17.71 1.53 20.87
C SER A 2 -18.50 2.27 19.79
N GLY A 3 -18.93 3.51 20.03
CA GLY A 3 -19.69 4.31 19.06
C GLY A 3 -18.94 4.62 17.75
N PHE A 4 -17.62 4.80 17.79
CA PHE A 4 -16.82 5.07 16.59
C PHE A 4 -16.81 3.86 15.65
N LEU A 5 -16.54 2.67 16.18
CA LEU A 5 -16.44 1.44 15.40
C LEU A 5 -17.79 1.04 14.80
N THR A 6 -18.87 1.15 15.58
CA THR A 6 -20.22 0.89 15.06
C THR A 6 -20.56 1.85 13.92
N GLY A 7 -20.40 3.16 14.12
CA GLY A 7 -20.65 4.16 13.08
C GLY A 7 -19.75 3.99 11.85
N PHE A 8 -18.51 3.55 12.04
CA PHE A 8 -17.59 3.21 10.95
C PHE A 8 -18.05 2.01 10.14
N LEU A 9 -18.43 0.90 10.78
CA LEU A 9 -18.88 -0.31 10.10
C LEU A 9 -20.19 -0.08 9.33
N ASP A 10 -21.12 0.67 9.93
CA ASP A 10 -22.37 1.07 9.28
C ASP A 10 -22.06 1.92 8.04
N GLU A 11 -21.18 2.91 8.18
CA GLU A 11 -20.76 3.77 7.08
C GLU A 11 -20.03 3.01 5.96
N LEU A 12 -19.25 1.98 6.27
CA LEU A 12 -18.63 1.10 5.26
C LEU A 12 -19.69 0.38 4.42
N SER A 13 -20.74 -0.13 5.06
CA SER A 13 -21.85 -0.80 4.38
C SER A 13 -22.61 0.18 3.48
N GLU A 14 -22.81 1.41 3.96
CA GLU A 14 -23.51 2.47 3.26
C GLU A 14 -22.72 3.02 2.07
N ARG A 15 -21.41 3.24 2.22
CA ARG A 15 -20.52 3.59 1.11
C ARG A 15 -20.53 2.54 0.02
N ARG A 16 -20.52 1.26 0.40
CA ARG A 16 -20.62 0.15 -0.56
C ARG A 16 -21.95 0.19 -1.30
N ARG A 17 -23.06 0.42 -0.59
CA ARG A 17 -24.40 0.56 -1.19
C ARG A 17 -24.47 1.73 -2.16
N ARG A 18 -23.95 2.90 -1.78
CA ARG A 18 -23.89 4.10 -2.63
C ARG A 18 -23.00 3.87 -3.86
N LEU A 19 -21.85 3.22 -3.69
CA LEU A 19 -20.95 2.88 -4.79
C LEU A 19 -21.61 1.93 -5.79
N ARG A 20 -22.28 0.88 -5.29
CA ARG A 20 -23.06 -0.05 -6.12
C ARG A 20 -24.17 0.66 -6.88
N LYS A 21 -24.88 1.60 -6.24
CA LYS A 21 -25.90 2.41 -6.92
C LYS A 21 -25.31 3.25 -8.07
N SER A 22 -24.08 3.76 -7.91
CA SER A 22 -23.42 4.58 -8.95
C SER A 22 -22.78 3.80 -10.09
N LEU A 23 -22.14 2.65 -9.82
CA LEU A 23 -21.33 1.90 -10.78
C LEU A 23 -21.92 0.54 -11.20
N GLY A 24 -23.03 0.15 -10.58
CA GLY A 24 -23.54 -1.23 -10.65
C GLY A 24 -22.66 -2.23 -9.89
N ASP A 25 -23.12 -3.48 -9.80
CA ASP A 25 -22.39 -4.54 -9.09
C ASP A 25 -21.02 -4.84 -9.71
N ARG A 26 -20.95 -4.90 -11.04
CA ARG A 26 -19.70 -5.20 -11.76
C ARG A 26 -18.66 -4.10 -11.54
N GLY A 27 -19.05 -2.83 -11.63
CA GLY A 27 -18.15 -1.71 -11.43
C GLY A 27 -17.66 -1.61 -9.98
N GLN A 28 -18.55 -1.87 -9.00
CA GLN A 28 -18.16 -1.94 -7.59
C GLN A 28 -17.16 -3.09 -7.33
N ALA A 29 -17.37 -4.26 -7.93
CA ALA A 29 -16.47 -5.39 -7.81
C ALA A 29 -15.09 -5.10 -8.43
N LEU A 30 -15.05 -4.54 -9.65
CA LEU A 30 -13.79 -4.17 -10.31
C LEU A 30 -13.02 -3.10 -9.53
N ALA A 31 -13.69 -2.06 -9.03
CA ALA A 31 -13.04 -1.03 -8.23
C ALA A 31 -12.46 -1.61 -6.92
N SER A 32 -13.22 -2.46 -6.23
CA SER A 32 -12.77 -3.10 -4.99
C SER A 32 -11.58 -4.04 -5.27
N PHE A 33 -11.65 -4.79 -6.36
CA PHE A 33 -10.58 -5.67 -6.81
C PHE A 33 -9.32 -4.88 -7.16
N ALA A 34 -9.43 -3.80 -7.93
CA ALA A 34 -8.30 -2.96 -8.31
C ALA A 34 -7.59 -2.35 -7.10
N ILE A 35 -8.36 -1.87 -6.11
CA ILE A 35 -7.80 -1.32 -4.86
C ILE A 35 -7.04 -2.41 -4.12
N LEU A 36 -7.66 -3.57 -3.91
CA LEU A 36 -7.05 -4.67 -3.19
C LEU A 36 -5.81 -5.21 -3.91
N ALA A 37 -5.88 -5.37 -5.23
CA ALA A 37 -4.77 -5.82 -6.06
C ALA A 37 -3.58 -4.85 -5.98
N GLY A 38 -3.81 -3.54 -6.06
CA GLY A 38 -2.76 -2.53 -5.92
C GLY A 38 -2.07 -2.59 -4.55
N LEU A 39 -2.84 -2.70 -3.47
CA LEU A 39 -2.32 -2.86 -2.11
C LEU A 39 -1.53 -4.17 -1.92
N MET A 40 -2.04 -5.27 -2.48
CA MET A 40 -1.36 -6.58 -2.44
C MET A 40 -0.07 -6.58 -3.27
N LEU A 41 -0.07 -5.97 -4.45
CA LEU A 41 1.14 -5.84 -5.28
C LEU A 41 2.23 -5.05 -4.57
N GLY A 42 1.88 -3.91 -3.95
CA GLY A 42 2.84 -3.09 -3.22
C GLY A 42 3.41 -3.73 -1.97
N SER A 43 2.70 -4.70 -1.37
CA SER A 43 3.11 -5.34 -0.12
C SER A 43 3.73 -6.73 -0.33
N LEU A 44 3.02 -7.63 -0.99
CA LEU A 44 3.44 -9.01 -1.23
C LEU A 44 4.25 -9.16 -2.52
N GLY A 45 3.94 -8.36 -3.55
CA GLY A 45 4.64 -8.45 -4.83
C GLY A 45 6.14 -8.14 -4.74
N LEU A 46 6.57 -7.41 -3.72
CA LEU A 46 7.98 -7.12 -3.46
C LEU A 46 8.79 -8.33 -2.96
N TYR A 47 8.13 -9.42 -2.59
CA TYR A 47 8.79 -10.67 -2.18
C TYR A 47 8.98 -11.65 -3.33
N LEU A 48 8.55 -11.32 -4.55
CA LEU A 48 8.74 -12.20 -5.71
C LEU A 48 10.23 -12.43 -6.01
N LYS A 49 11.08 -11.45 -5.73
CA LYS A 49 12.53 -11.53 -5.95
C LYS A 49 13.27 -10.86 -4.79
N PRO A 50 14.45 -11.38 -4.36
CA PRO A 50 15.12 -10.92 -3.13
C PRO A 50 15.48 -9.42 -3.11
N TRP A 51 15.80 -8.84 -4.28
CA TRP A 51 16.24 -7.45 -4.36
C TRP A 51 15.10 -6.42 -4.45
N MET A 52 13.89 -6.86 -4.80
CA MET A 52 12.76 -5.97 -5.07
C MET A 52 12.40 -5.11 -3.85
N ILE A 53 12.47 -5.68 -2.65
CA ILE A 53 12.22 -4.95 -1.41
C ILE A 53 13.29 -3.88 -1.13
N GLY A 54 14.52 -4.08 -1.58
CA GLY A 54 15.60 -3.09 -1.44
C GLY A 54 15.39 -1.86 -2.33
N VAL A 55 14.69 -2.03 -3.46
CA VAL A 55 14.46 -0.95 -4.44
C VAL A 55 13.25 -0.08 -4.07
N ALA A 56 12.15 -0.68 -3.61
CA ALA A 56 10.94 0.04 -3.24
C ALA A 56 10.43 -0.35 -1.84
N PRO A 57 11.23 -0.19 -0.77
CA PRO A 57 10.86 -0.63 0.58
C PRO A 57 9.59 0.06 1.10
N TRP A 58 9.30 1.27 0.61
CA TRP A 58 8.12 2.03 0.97
C TRP A 58 6.80 1.38 0.51
N GLY A 59 6.83 0.48 -0.50
CA GLY A 59 5.64 -0.24 -0.94
C GLY A 59 4.99 -1.04 0.19
N PHE A 60 5.80 -1.60 1.10
CA PHE A 60 5.32 -2.33 2.27
C PHE A 60 4.54 -1.45 3.27
N ALA A 61 4.83 -0.14 3.31
CA ALA A 61 4.14 0.79 4.19
C ALA A 61 2.74 1.19 3.66
N VAL A 62 2.46 0.97 2.37
CA VAL A 62 1.23 1.43 1.71
C VAL A 62 -0.05 0.87 2.36
N PRO A 63 -0.16 -0.43 2.71
CA PRO A 63 -1.34 -0.93 3.43
C PRO A 63 -1.53 -0.27 4.81
N ALA A 64 -0.45 0.00 5.54
CA ALA A 64 -0.54 0.68 6.83
C ALA A 64 -1.02 2.13 6.67
N VAL A 65 -0.48 2.85 5.68
CA VAL A 65 -0.94 4.20 5.32
C VAL A 65 -2.41 4.18 4.91
N PHE A 66 -2.84 3.19 4.14
CA PHE A 66 -4.23 3.02 3.73
C PHE A 66 -5.15 2.86 4.95
N VAL A 67 -4.84 1.96 5.88
CA VAL A 67 -5.66 1.74 7.09
C VAL A 67 -5.72 3.00 7.94
N ILE A 68 -4.56 3.59 8.26
CA ILE A 68 -4.48 4.77 9.12
C ILE A 68 -5.22 5.95 8.47
N GLY A 69 -4.96 6.22 7.20
CA GLY A 69 -5.61 7.31 6.48
C GLY A 69 -7.12 7.12 6.36
N TYR A 70 -7.59 5.89 6.12
CA TYR A 70 -9.02 5.62 6.07
C TYR A 70 -9.71 5.85 7.43
N LEU A 71 -9.06 5.44 8.52
CA LEU A 71 -9.56 5.68 9.88
C LEU A 71 -9.56 7.18 10.22
N LEU A 72 -8.54 7.93 9.81
CA LEU A 72 -8.48 9.38 10.00
C LEU A 72 -9.58 10.11 9.22
N ILE A 73 -9.84 9.71 7.98
CA ILE A 73 -10.94 10.24 7.16
C ILE A 73 -12.27 10.01 7.87
N GLU A 74 -12.48 8.80 8.40
CA GLU A 74 -13.71 8.47 9.11
C GLU A 74 -13.85 9.24 10.42
N TRP A 75 -12.79 9.32 11.21
CA TRP A 75 -12.78 10.09 12.45
C TRP A 75 -13.14 11.56 12.18
N ARG A 76 -12.58 12.13 11.12
CA ARG A 76 -12.89 13.51 10.72
C ARG A 76 -14.33 13.67 10.23
N ARG A 77 -14.88 12.69 9.52
CA ARG A 77 -16.30 12.67 9.12
C ARG A 77 -17.21 12.71 10.35
N GLN A 78 -17.01 11.81 11.31
CA GLN A 78 -17.84 11.75 12.51
C GLN A 78 -17.73 13.03 13.34
N ALA A 79 -16.53 13.63 13.43
CA ALA A 79 -16.33 14.91 14.08
C ALA A 79 -17.08 16.07 13.39
N ASP A 80 -17.08 16.10 12.06
CA ASP A 80 -17.80 17.13 11.29
C ASP A 80 -19.32 16.93 11.38
N GLN A 81 -19.81 15.68 11.34
CA GLN A 81 -21.23 15.36 11.54
C GLN A 81 -21.73 15.80 12.92
N ALA A 82 -20.93 15.58 13.97
CA ALA A 82 -21.28 16.01 15.32
C ALA A 82 -21.37 17.55 15.44
N ARG A 83 -20.69 18.31 14.58
CA ARG A 83 -20.68 19.79 14.59
C ARG A 83 -21.75 20.41 13.70
N ALA A 84 -21.93 19.86 12.49
CA ALA A 84 -22.72 20.47 11.43
C ALA A 84 -24.01 19.71 11.10
N GLY A 85 -24.24 18.55 11.72
CA GLY A 85 -25.33 17.64 11.39
C GLY A 85 -25.09 16.85 10.10
N ASP A 86 -26.08 16.06 9.70
CA ASP A 86 -26.01 15.28 8.47
C ASP A 86 -26.45 16.12 7.27
N SER A 87 -25.54 16.26 6.30
CA SER A 87 -25.79 16.93 5.03
C SER A 87 -25.33 16.04 3.88
N GLU A 88 -26.12 15.97 2.81
CA GLU A 88 -25.76 15.20 1.62
C GLU A 88 -24.42 15.66 1.02
N ALA A 89 -24.11 16.95 1.10
CA ALA A 89 -22.83 17.49 0.62
C ALA A 89 -21.65 16.99 1.46
N LEU A 90 -21.83 16.86 2.79
CA LEU A 90 -20.81 16.30 3.69
C LEU A 90 -20.58 14.83 3.38
N ILE A 91 -21.65 14.05 3.19
CA ILE A 91 -21.57 12.62 2.81
C ILE A 91 -20.83 12.48 1.48
N ALA A 92 -21.24 13.23 0.45
CA ALA A 92 -20.63 13.17 -0.88
C ALA A 92 -19.14 13.55 -0.86
N ARG A 93 -18.76 14.57 -0.08
CA ARG A 93 -17.36 14.98 0.08
C ARG A 93 -16.53 13.85 0.66
N TYR A 94 -16.95 13.27 1.79
CA TYR A 94 -16.19 12.21 2.46
C TYR A 94 -16.17 10.90 1.67
N ASP A 95 -17.25 10.58 0.93
CA ASP A 95 -17.26 9.48 -0.02
C ASP A 95 -16.18 9.65 -1.10
N TRP A 96 -16.09 10.84 -1.70
CA TRP A 96 -15.07 11.14 -2.69
C TRP A 96 -13.66 11.12 -2.09
N THR A 97 -13.47 11.73 -0.93
CA THR A 97 -12.18 11.71 -0.22
C THR A 97 -11.72 10.28 0.04
N ALA A 98 -12.60 9.43 0.57
CA ALA A 98 -12.28 8.03 0.84
C ALA A 98 -11.95 7.25 -0.45
N ARG A 99 -12.71 7.46 -1.53
CA ARG A 99 -12.48 6.81 -2.83
C ARG A 99 -11.16 7.24 -3.47
N PHE A 100 -10.89 8.54 -3.55
CA PHE A 100 -9.64 9.06 -4.11
C PHE A 100 -8.44 8.62 -3.28
N PHE A 101 -8.54 8.67 -1.96
CA PHE A 101 -7.48 8.20 -1.08
C PHE A 101 -7.20 6.70 -1.28
N SER A 102 -8.26 5.89 -1.39
CA SER A 102 -8.14 4.46 -1.64
C SER A 102 -7.48 4.17 -3.00
N LEU A 103 -7.89 4.89 -4.03
CA LEU A 103 -7.31 4.79 -5.37
C LEU A 103 -5.84 5.22 -5.37
N ALA A 104 -5.50 6.31 -4.70
CA ALA A 104 -4.12 6.81 -4.59
C ALA A 104 -3.22 5.79 -3.88
N CYS A 105 -3.68 5.15 -2.80
CA CYS A 105 -2.93 4.08 -2.14
C CYS A 105 -2.75 2.87 -3.06
N ALA A 106 -3.79 2.46 -3.80
CA ALA A 106 -3.70 1.36 -4.74
C ALA A 106 -2.69 1.63 -5.87
N LEU A 107 -2.72 2.85 -6.42
CA LEU A 107 -1.75 3.29 -7.44
C LEU A 107 -0.33 3.37 -6.88
N ALA A 108 -0.16 3.86 -5.65
CA ALA A 108 1.14 3.87 -4.99
C ALA A 108 1.69 2.45 -4.80
N GLY A 109 0.86 1.50 -4.38
CA GLY A 109 1.25 0.09 -4.26
C GLY A 109 1.61 -0.53 -5.60
N ALA A 110 0.81 -0.29 -6.64
CA ALA A 110 1.14 -0.73 -8.00
C ALA A 110 2.45 -0.09 -8.52
N ALA A 111 2.67 1.19 -8.25
CA ALA A 111 3.90 1.89 -8.64
C ALA A 111 5.13 1.31 -7.94
N ALA A 112 5.05 1.03 -6.63
CA ALA A 112 6.14 0.38 -5.90
C ALA A 112 6.52 -0.96 -6.55
N PHE A 113 5.51 -1.75 -6.88
CA PHE A 113 5.70 -3.03 -7.55
C PHE A 113 6.34 -2.88 -8.93
N VAL A 114 5.81 -1.98 -9.77
CA VAL A 114 6.33 -1.76 -11.13
C VAL A 114 7.79 -1.32 -11.08
N ILE A 115 8.12 -0.36 -10.22
CA ILE A 115 9.50 0.14 -10.05
C ILE A 115 10.44 -1.01 -9.63
N ALA A 116 10.04 -1.80 -8.64
CA ALA A 116 10.84 -2.93 -8.18
C ALA A 116 10.97 -4.02 -9.25
N PHE A 117 9.90 -4.30 -10.00
CA PHE A 117 9.90 -5.34 -11.02
C PHE A 117 10.72 -4.96 -12.25
N SER A 118 10.75 -3.68 -12.61
CA SER A 118 11.58 -3.15 -13.70
C SER A 118 13.05 -2.90 -13.31
N SER A 119 13.40 -3.09 -12.04
CA SER A 119 14.76 -2.86 -11.55
C SER A 119 15.69 -4.01 -11.87
N GLU A 120 16.95 -3.67 -12.15
CA GLU A 120 18.00 -4.66 -12.36
C GLU A 120 18.39 -5.35 -11.04
N PRO A 121 18.71 -6.66 -11.08
CA PRO A 121 19.25 -7.33 -9.92
C PRO A 121 20.59 -6.67 -9.52
N PRO A 122 20.88 -6.55 -8.21
CA PRO A 122 22.16 -6.03 -7.76
C PRO A 122 23.29 -6.92 -8.30
N ALA A 123 24.42 -6.30 -8.63
CA ALA A 123 25.59 -7.02 -9.09
C ALA A 123 25.96 -8.11 -8.06
N PRO A 124 26.35 -9.32 -8.51
CA PRO A 124 26.81 -10.35 -7.59
C PRO A 124 27.97 -9.79 -6.78
N GLN A 125 27.90 -9.92 -5.46
CA GLN A 125 29.04 -9.64 -4.60
C GLN A 125 30.10 -10.71 -4.90
N ILE A 126 31.03 -10.39 -5.78
CA ILE A 126 32.24 -11.17 -5.95
C ILE A 126 33.04 -10.89 -4.68
N GLU A 127 33.06 -11.84 -3.74
CA GLU A 127 34.11 -11.86 -2.72
C GLU A 127 35.42 -11.97 -3.50
N GLU A 128 36.08 -10.83 -3.68
CA GLU A 128 37.42 -10.77 -4.25
C GLU A 128 38.32 -11.52 -3.27
N TRP A 129 38.50 -12.81 -3.55
CA TRP A 129 39.37 -13.67 -2.78
C TRP A 129 40.75 -13.01 -2.76
N THR A 130 41.11 -12.47 -1.60
CA THR A 130 42.44 -11.93 -1.34
C THR A 130 43.25 -13.08 -0.74
N PRO A 131 44.34 -13.53 -1.39
CA PRO A 131 45.18 -14.57 -0.82
C PRO A 131 45.66 -14.14 0.57
N PRO A 132 45.62 -15.02 1.59
CA PRO A 132 46.16 -14.71 2.90
C PRO A 132 47.66 -14.41 2.79
N GLU A 133 48.14 -13.40 3.53
CA GLU A 133 49.55 -12.93 3.49
C GLU A 133 50.57 -14.05 3.77
N SER A 134 50.15 -15.16 4.40
CA SER A 134 51.00 -16.33 4.66
C SER A 134 51.26 -17.21 3.43
N ALA A 135 50.70 -16.91 2.25
CA ALA A 135 50.81 -17.75 1.05
C ALA A 135 52.06 -17.49 0.19
N VAL A 136 52.92 -16.52 0.53
CA VAL A 136 54.15 -16.24 -0.24
C VAL A 136 55.35 -16.06 0.68
N SER A 137 56.01 -17.17 1.00
CA SER A 137 57.48 -17.25 1.16
C SER A 137 57.89 -18.72 1.14
N VAL A 138 57.71 -19.37 -0.02
CA VAL A 138 58.47 -20.59 -0.29
C VAL A 138 59.82 -20.13 -0.82
N ASP A 139 60.76 -19.85 0.10
CA ASP A 139 62.18 -19.85 -0.23
C ASP A 139 62.53 -21.30 -0.63
N ILE A 140 62.47 -21.57 -1.94
CA ILE A 140 63.10 -22.77 -2.49
C ILE A 140 64.59 -22.46 -2.51
N SER A 141 65.29 -22.82 -1.43
CA SER A 141 66.75 -22.92 -1.46
C SER A 141 67.17 -24.08 -2.38
N PRO A 142 68.20 -23.91 -3.21
CA PRO A 142 68.61 -24.87 -4.23
C PRO A 142 69.07 -26.22 -3.68
#